data_AF-A0A543AGG4-F1
#
_entry.id   AF-A0A543AGG4-F1
#
_cell.length_a   1.000
_cell.length_b   1.000
_cell.length_c   1.000
_cell.angle_alpha   90.00
_cell.angle_beta   90.00
_cell.angle_gamma   90.00
#
_symmetry.space_group_name_H-M   'P 1'
#
loop_
_entity.id
_entity.type
_entity.pdbx_description
1 polymer ?
#
loop_
_entity_poly.entity_id
_entity_poly.type
_entity_poly.pdbx_seq_one_letter_code
_entity_poly.pdbx_strand_id
1 'polypeptide(L)' 'MQESLEDALVSWMERYEALNAAAMATTPDWTWPTQKGVTDLESQELLEPDMVWPLRSVTKSVVVIRSHVD' A
#
# COMPACT_ATOMS: atom_id res chain seq x y z
N MET A 1 8.01 -15.42 -0.75
CA MET A 1 6.74 -14.72 -0.52
C MET A 1 6.87 -13.23 -0.78
N GLN A 2 7.94 -12.57 -0.32
CA GLN A 2 8.20 -11.16 -0.68
C GLN A 2 8.30 -10.96 -2.21
N GLU A 3 9.10 -11.76 -2.91
CA GLU A 3 9.22 -11.72 -4.39
C GLU A 3 7.87 -11.91 -5.08
N SER A 4 7.07 -12.89 -4.67
CA SER A 4 5.73 -13.12 -5.23
C SER A 4 4.75 -11.97 -4.97
N LEU A 5 4.86 -11.28 -3.83
CA LEU A 5 4.05 -10.09 -3.53
C LEU A 5 4.50 -8.90 -4.38
N GLU A 6 5.82 -8.74 -4.58
CA GLU A 6 6.40 -7.72 -5.45
C GLU A 6 5.96 -7.89 -6.91
N ASP A 7 6.06 -9.10 -7.46
CA ASP A 7 5.63 -9.39 -8.83
C ASP A 7 4.14 -9.13 -9.04
N ALA A 8 3.31 -9.53 -8.07
CA ALA A 8 1.88 -9.27 -8.10
C ALA A 8 1.57 -7.76 -8.05
N LEU A 9 2.31 -7.01 -7.23
CA LEU A 9 2.17 -5.56 -7.13
C LEU A 9 2.55 -4.87 -8.45
N VAL A 10 3.69 -5.24 -9.05
CA VAL A 10 4.15 -4.69 -10.33
C VAL A 10 3.15 -5.00 -11.44
N SER A 11 2.68 -6.24 -11.55
CA SER A 11 1.68 -6.64 -12.56
C SER A 11 0.37 -5.85 -12.40
N TRP A 12 -0.08 -5.60 -11.16
CA TRP A 12 -1.25 -4.78 -10.90
C TRP A 12 -1.02 -3.32 -11.31
N MET A 13 0.15 -2.75 -10.97
CA MET A 13 0.50 -1.38 -11.32
C MET A 13 0.53 -1.17 -12.83
N GLU A 14 1.14 -2.09 -13.58
CA GLU A 14 1.16 -2.06 -15.04
C GLU A 14 -0.25 -2.13 -15.64
N ARG A 15 -1.10 -3.01 -15.11
CA ARG A 15 -2.48 -3.19 -15.59
C ARG A 15 -3.34 -1.95 -15.42
N TYR A 16 -3.16 -1.22 -14.32
CA TYR A 16 -3.99 -0.07 -13.96
C TYR A 16 -3.27 1.26 -14.16
N GLU A 17 -2.09 1.24 -14.80
CA GLU A 17 -1.24 2.40 -15.04
C GLU A 17 -1.01 3.21 -13.73
N ALA A 18 -0.84 2.49 -12.62
CA ALA A 18 -0.64 3.10 -11.32
C ALA A 18 0.81 3.57 -11.19
N LEU A 19 0.98 4.84 -10.87
CA LEU A 19 2.29 5.47 -10.70
C LEU A 19 3.09 4.85 -9.54
N ASN A 20 2.38 4.53 -8.46
CA ASN A 20 2.92 3.98 -7.23
C ASN A 20 1.90 3.04 -6.59
N ALA A 21 2.41 2.12 -5.78
CA ALA A 21 1.59 1.30 -4.90
C ALA A 21 2.42 0.76 -3.74
N ALA A 22 1.71 0.43 -2.66
CA ALA A 22 2.25 -0.31 -1.53
C ALA A 22 1.31 -1.48 -1.20
N ALA A 23 1.89 -2.61 -0.81
CA ALA A 23 1.17 -3.80 -0.41
C ALA A 23 1.79 -4.42 0.84
N MET A 24 0.95 -5.02 1.66
CA MET A 24 1.37 -5.73 2.87
C MET A 24 0.59 -7.01 2.99
N ALA A 25 1.29 -8.13 3.11
CA ALA A 25 0.72 -9.42 3.47
C ALA A 25 1.07 -9.74 4.93
N THR A 26 0.09 -10.16 5.71
CA THR A 26 0.27 -10.52 7.12
C THR A 26 -0.27 -11.94 7.37
N THR A 27 0.55 -12.79 7.98
CA THR A 27 0.14 -14.06 8.61
C THR A 27 0.32 -13.93 10.13
N PRO A 28 -0.16 -14.88 10.95
CA PRO A 28 0.04 -14.80 12.40
C PRO A 28 1.50 -14.64 12.84
N ASP A 29 2.44 -15.18 12.07
CA ASP A 29 3.85 -15.25 12.45
C ASP A 29 4.72 -14.17 11.77
N TRP A 30 4.24 -13.55 10.70
CA TRP A 30 5.08 -12.74 9.82
C TRP A 30 4.31 -11.65 9.08
N THR A 31 5.03 -10.60 8.71
CA THR A 31 4.53 -9.51 7.87
C THR A 31 5.52 -9.22 6.76
N TRP A 32 5.03 -9.06 5.55
CA TRP A 32 5.83 -8.73 4.36
C TRP A 32 5.30 -7.44 3.74
N PRO A 33 5.90 -6.28 4.06
CA PRO A 33 5.61 -5.03 3.37
C PRO A 33 6.40 -4.93 2.06
N THR A 34 5.82 -4.29 1.06
CA THR A 34 6.54 -3.87 -0.15
C THR A 34 5.91 -2.62 -0.76
N GLN A 35 6.71 -1.82 -1.46
CA GLN A 35 6.28 -0.61 -2.17
C GLN A 35 7.08 -0.44 -3.47
N LYS A 36 6.43 0.08 -4.51
CA LYS A 36 7.04 0.29 -5.83
C LYS A 36 6.50 1.56 -6.48
N GLY A 37 7.30 2.15 -7.37
CA GLY A 37 6.94 3.34 -8.14
C GLY A 37 7.51 4.63 -7.57
N VAL A 38 6.96 5.75 -8.04
CA VAL A 38 7.43 7.11 -7.73
C VAL A 38 6.28 7.97 -7.23
N THR A 39 6.54 9.04 -6.49
CA THR A 39 5.52 9.99 -6.02
C THR A 39 5.05 10.90 -7.16
N ASP A 40 5.95 11.20 -8.10
CA ASP A 40 5.73 12.08 -9.23
C ASP A 40 6.55 11.62 -10.45
N LEU A 41 5.96 11.75 -11.64
CA LEU A 41 6.57 11.30 -12.90
C LEU A 41 7.71 12.20 -13.37
N GLU A 42 7.64 13.50 -13.06
CA GLU A 42 8.63 14.47 -13.50
C GLU A 42 9.88 14.41 -12.63
N SER A 43 9.71 14.39 -11.31
CA SER A 43 10.81 14.33 -10.35
C SER A 43 11.41 12.93 -10.20
N GLN A 44 10.66 11.88 -10.56
CA GLN A 44 10.98 10.47 -10.28
C GLN A 44 11.32 10.20 -8.81
N GLU A 45 10.77 11.02 -7.91
CA GLU A 45 11.00 10.88 -6.47
C GLU A 45 10.45 9.52 -6.00
N LEU A 46 11.29 8.78 -5.28
CA LEU A 46 10.93 7.45 -4.78
C LEU A 46 9.96 7.56 -3.60
N LEU A 47 9.19 6.50 -3.41
CA LEU A 47 8.34 6.37 -2.22
C LEU A 47 9.17 6.25 -0.94
N GLU A 48 8.80 7.01 0.08
CA GLU A 48 9.28 6.82 1.45
C GLU A 48 8.37 5.82 2.21
N PRO A 49 8.93 4.99 3.13
CA PRO A 49 8.13 4.01 3.89
C PRO A 49 7.01 4.61 4.75
N ASP A 50 7.14 5.87 5.17
CA ASP A 50 6.19 6.60 5.99
C ASP A 50 5.29 7.57 5.19
N MET A 51 5.28 7.43 3.86
CA MET A 51 4.42 8.22 3.00
C MET A 51 2.94 8.09 3.39
N VAL A 52 2.22 9.22 3.41
CA VAL A 52 0.80 9.27 3.80
C VAL A 52 -0.09 9.09 2.57
N TRP A 53 -0.97 8.09 2.62
CA TRP A 53 -1.94 7.79 1.55
C TRP A 53 -3.37 8.13 1.98
N PRO A 54 -4.17 8.81 1.13
CA PRO A 54 -5.57 9.07 1.44
C PRO A 54 -6.41 7.77 1.33
N LEU A 55 -6.84 7.24 2.47
CA LEU A 55 -7.61 5.98 2.58
C LEU A 55 -9.08 6.09 2.12
N ARG A 56 -9.60 7.32 1.95
CA ARG A 56 -10.97 7.60 1.46
C ARG A 56 -12.05 6.78 2.19
N SER A 57 -12.75 5.89 1.50
CA SER A 57 -13.86 5.12 2.07
C SER A 57 -13.43 4.13 3.16
N VAL A 58 -12.17 3.68 3.16
CA VAL A 58 -11.63 2.78 4.17
C VAL A 58 -11.59 3.44 5.56
N THR A 59 -11.51 4.78 5.62
CA THR A 59 -11.59 5.54 6.88
C THR A 59 -12.86 5.21 7.68
N LYS A 60 -13.96 4.84 7.02
CA LYS A 60 -15.22 4.47 7.69
C LYS A 60 -15.04 3.26 8.61
N SER A 61 -14.25 2.26 8.22
CA SER A 61 -13.99 1.07 9.02
C SER A 61 -13.18 1.39 10.29
N VAL A 62 -12.30 2.39 10.22
CA VAL A 62 -11.50 2.84 11.38
C VAL A 62 -12.38 3.55 12.42
N VAL A 63 -13.38 4.31 11.97
CA VAL A 63 -14.34 4.99 12.87
C VAL A 63 -15.18 3.96 13.63
N VAL A 64 -15.64 2.90 12.96
CA VAL A 64 -16.45 1.84 13.60
C VAL A 64 -15.69 1.17 14.75
N ILE A 65 -14.39 0.90 14.57
CA ILE A 65 -13.57 0.26 15.60
C ILE A 65 -13.45 1.15 16.85
N ARG A 66 -13.35 2.48 16.70
CA ARG A 66 -13.31 3.39 17.87
C ARG A 66 -14.66 3.50 18.58
N SER A 67 -15.76 3.48 17.83
CA SER A 67 -17.12 3.62 18.41
C SER A 67 -17.63 2.40 19.20
N HIS A 68 -16.88 1.30 19.23
CA HIS A 68 -17.20 0.09 20.01
C HIS A 68 -16.29 -0.11 21.25
N VAL A 69 -15.45 0.88 21.56
CA VAL A 69 -14.53 0.86 22.72
C VAL A 69 -14.96 1.86 23.82
N ASP A 70 -16.13 2.50 23.66
CA ASP A 70 -16.75 3.35 24.69
C ASP A 70 -17.95 2.64 25.35
#